data_AF-A0A7S0G6H4-F1
#
_entry.id   AF-A0A7S0G6H4-F1
#
_cell.length_a   1.000
_cell.length_b   1.000
_cell.length_c   1.000
_cell.angle_alpha   90.00
_cell.angle_beta   90.00
_cell.angle_gamma   90.00
#
_symmetry.space_group_name_H-M   'P 1'
#
loop_
_entity.id
_entity.type
_entity.pdbx_description
1 polymer ?
#
loop_
_entity_poly.entity_id
_entity_poly.type
_entity_poly.pdbx_seq_one_letter_code
_entity_poly.pdbx_strand_id
1 'polypeptide(L)'
;RVSTTTVTPRVGMQQKTSPDTSRSAQSEAKSEAHSRNDLQERRLALKIVLDVSHVLIDHQGALFVEVNADAIKAIVKAAMISGVVPLVDSSCSLLEKVLEASPPAKTDVSEAICKDVASNLSKCLKGAEKVGVYASLKILTIFQKAHPRVVSLHLSELENIHSSLSDGVRPLPRSQTESQSVAAAKSRTTEKEKLETKVDCDCLCMCMSLLSSCLQAHAESKKKFFKNLFNVIEKCNNVAVLIEVVKLISKWVEIQPGSEADYFSVKEKSQLLLRTSVFERLSVPEASELQTACLMIVYRIFGGEGEEKKRTELMSKLERYFMLGLRSSDLDTRRKFLSMFGETVLASSTNHIEYIILHQEWQPVRDSFWIEQATELLLLEVSKGSLKLETGLPSFPAVAQSESEKIMTTMLLESSNPADLNAMLMKSLRSLVQVNPSIAHQTWIQLFPRAWEKLEEPALSNVARGLGQLLAKE
;
A
#
# COMPACT_ATOMS: atom_id res chain seq x y z
N ARG A 1 -59.32 21.22 -69.67
CA ARG A 1 -59.59 22.07 -68.49
C ARG A 1 -58.25 22.71 -68.08
N VAL A 2 -58.05 24.00 -68.42
CA VAL A 2 -57.40 25.11 -67.66
C VAL A 2 -56.18 24.68 -66.79
N SER A 3 -54.92 25.13 -66.96
CA SER A 3 -54.39 26.46 -67.30
C SER A 3 -52.93 26.40 -67.79
N THR A 4 -52.58 27.37 -68.64
CA THR A 4 -51.23 27.82 -69.07
C THR A 4 -50.43 28.51 -67.95
N THR A 5 -49.11 28.32 -67.86
CA THR A 5 -48.10 29.43 -67.81
C THR A 5 -46.66 28.98 -68.13
N THR A 6 -46.13 29.62 -69.17
CA THR A 6 -44.77 29.92 -69.67
C THR A 6 -43.48 29.72 -68.83
N VAL A 7 -42.45 29.37 -69.58
CA VAL A 7 -40.99 29.28 -69.33
C VAL A 7 -40.30 30.65 -69.26
N THR A 8 -39.29 30.81 -68.38
CA THR A 8 -38.05 31.59 -68.63
C THR A 8 -36.87 31.04 -67.78
N PRO A 9 -35.60 31.11 -68.27
CA PRO A 9 -34.44 30.47 -67.64
C PRO A 9 -33.68 31.42 -66.69
N ARG A 10 -33.14 30.89 -65.58
CA ARG A 10 -32.39 31.66 -64.58
C ARG A 10 -30.88 31.59 -64.81
N VAL A 11 -30.32 32.78 -65.00
CA VAL A 11 -28.91 33.17 -65.10
C VAL A 11 -28.05 32.59 -63.97
N GLY A 12 -26.84 32.13 -64.30
CA GLY A 12 -25.83 31.70 -63.35
C GLY A 12 -25.31 32.81 -62.45
N MET A 13 -25.16 32.52 -61.16
CA MET A 13 -24.43 33.34 -60.21
C MET A 13 -23.32 32.51 -59.57
N GLN A 14 -22.08 32.91 -59.84
CA GLN A 14 -20.91 32.59 -59.03
C GLN A 14 -21.15 33.07 -57.60
N GLN A 15 -21.16 32.17 -56.62
CA GLN A 15 -20.96 32.57 -55.22
C GLN A 15 -19.45 32.69 -54.96
N LYS A 16 -18.98 33.93 -54.86
CA LYS A 16 -17.70 34.31 -54.27
C LYS A 16 -17.66 33.81 -52.82
N THR A 17 -16.76 32.88 -52.52
CA THR A 17 -16.31 32.62 -51.14
C THR A 17 -15.52 33.84 -50.67
N SER A 18 -16.03 34.56 -49.66
CA SER A 18 -15.38 35.72 -49.06
C SER A 18 -14.01 35.32 -48.45
N PRO A 19 -12.90 36.03 -48.75
CA PRO A 19 -11.57 35.75 -48.21
C PRO A 19 -11.35 36.23 -46.77
N ASP A 20 -12.34 36.85 -46.13
CA ASP A 20 -12.19 37.49 -44.82
C ASP A 20 -12.36 36.53 -43.64
N THR A 21 -13.18 35.48 -43.76
CA THR A 21 -13.37 34.49 -42.69
C THR A 21 -12.14 33.58 -42.51
N SER A 22 -11.43 33.27 -43.59
CA SER A 22 -10.18 32.50 -43.55
C SER A 22 -8.99 33.34 -43.05
N ARG A 23 -8.96 34.65 -43.36
CA ARG A 23 -7.97 35.59 -42.79
C ARG A 23 -8.17 35.84 -41.30
N SER A 24 -9.42 35.94 -40.82
CA SER A 24 -9.73 36.10 -39.40
C SER A 24 -9.28 34.87 -38.59
N ALA A 25 -9.61 33.66 -39.06
CA ALA A 25 -9.17 32.42 -38.42
C ALA A 25 -7.63 32.23 -38.45
N GLN A 26 -6.96 32.65 -39.53
CA GLN A 26 -5.49 32.63 -39.60
C GLN A 26 -4.84 33.69 -38.71
N SER A 27 -5.47 34.84 -38.51
CA SER A 27 -5.00 35.90 -37.61
C SER A 27 -5.14 35.49 -36.14
N GLU A 28 -6.26 34.87 -35.77
CA GLU A 28 -6.48 34.29 -34.44
C GLU A 28 -5.50 33.15 -34.16
N ALA A 29 -5.29 32.24 -35.12
CA ALA A 29 -4.31 31.15 -34.98
C ALA A 29 -2.87 31.67 -34.86
N LYS A 30 -2.50 32.75 -35.56
CA LYS A 30 -1.17 33.39 -35.43
C LYS A 30 -1.01 34.11 -34.09
N SER A 31 -2.06 34.77 -33.59
CA SER A 31 -2.08 35.40 -32.27
C SER A 31 -1.92 34.36 -31.15
N GLU A 32 -2.66 33.25 -31.24
CA GLU A 32 -2.52 32.12 -30.30
C GLU A 32 -1.13 31.49 -30.35
N ALA A 33 -0.54 31.32 -31.55
CA ALA A 33 0.80 30.77 -31.70
C ALA A 33 1.88 31.69 -31.12
N HIS A 34 1.74 33.01 -31.31
CA HIS A 34 2.67 33.99 -30.74
C HIS A 34 2.57 34.07 -29.21
N SER A 35 1.35 34.00 -28.67
CA SER A 35 1.11 33.91 -27.22
C SER A 35 1.67 32.63 -26.60
N ARG A 36 1.57 31.49 -27.29
CA ARG A 36 2.18 30.21 -26.84
C ARG A 36 3.71 30.26 -26.83
N ASN A 37 4.34 30.92 -27.82
CA ASN A 37 5.78 31.10 -27.87
C ASN A 37 6.29 32.00 -26.73
N ASP A 38 5.65 33.14 -26.47
CA ASP A 38 6.00 34.02 -25.35
C ASP A 38 5.86 33.30 -23.99
N LEU A 39 4.81 32.49 -23.83
CA LEU A 39 4.63 31.68 -22.61
C LEU A 39 5.74 30.61 -22.42
N GLN A 40 6.22 30.04 -23.52
CA GLN A 40 7.31 29.05 -23.50
C GLN A 40 8.67 29.71 -23.20
N GLU A 41 8.94 30.89 -23.76
CA GLU A 41 10.13 31.69 -23.44
C GLU A 41 10.18 32.09 -21.96
N ARG A 42 9.04 32.54 -21.41
CA ARG A 42 8.93 32.85 -19.98
C ARG A 42 9.21 31.63 -19.09
N ARG A 43 8.76 30.43 -19.49
CA ARG A 43 9.03 29.17 -18.77
C ARG A 43 10.51 28.79 -18.80
N LEU A 44 11.17 28.97 -19.94
CA LEU A 44 12.61 28.72 -20.09
C LEU A 44 13.43 29.71 -19.27
N ALA A 45 13.07 31.00 -19.29
CA ALA A 45 13.69 32.01 -18.46
C ALA A 45 13.55 31.68 -16.97
N LEU A 46 12.36 31.27 -16.51
CA LEU A 46 12.16 30.88 -15.12
C LEU A 46 13.00 29.65 -14.73
N LYS A 47 13.12 28.66 -15.63
CA LYS A 47 13.98 27.49 -15.41
C LYS A 47 15.44 27.89 -15.24
N ILE A 48 15.96 28.75 -16.12
CA ILE A 48 17.34 29.23 -16.03
C ILE A 48 17.57 29.97 -14.71
N VAL A 49 16.64 30.85 -14.32
CA VAL A 49 16.73 31.59 -13.06
C VAL A 49 16.71 30.65 -11.85
N LEU A 50 15.89 29.60 -11.88
CA LEU A 50 15.87 28.56 -10.84
C LEU A 50 17.19 27.78 -10.77
N ASP A 51 17.70 27.32 -11.91
CA ASP A 51 18.97 26.56 -11.99
C ASP A 51 20.15 27.40 -11.47
N VAL A 52 20.22 28.68 -11.86
CA VAL A 52 21.24 29.62 -11.36
C VAL A 52 21.07 29.85 -9.86
N SER A 53 19.84 30.02 -9.38
CA SER A 53 19.58 30.26 -7.95
C SER A 53 19.93 29.04 -7.09
N HIS A 54 19.73 27.81 -7.59
CA HIS A 54 20.20 26.60 -6.92
C HIS A 54 21.72 26.60 -6.72
N VAL A 55 22.48 26.90 -7.78
CA VAL A 55 23.94 26.97 -7.74
C VAL A 55 24.41 28.08 -6.78
N LEU A 56 23.77 29.24 -6.82
CA LEU A 56 24.13 30.37 -5.95
C LEU A 56 23.87 30.07 -4.47
N ILE A 57 22.76 29.40 -4.13
CA ILE A 57 22.48 28.97 -2.76
C ILE A 57 23.52 27.95 -2.29
N ASP A 58 23.93 27.00 -3.15
CA ASP A 58 24.94 25.99 -2.80
C ASP A 58 26.31 26.61 -2.49
N HIS A 59 26.64 27.75 -3.11
CA HIS A 59 27.92 28.45 -2.89
C HIS A 59 27.88 29.54 -1.82
N GLN A 60 26.75 30.24 -1.65
CA GLN A 60 26.66 31.45 -0.80
C GLN A 60 25.75 31.29 0.43
N GLY A 61 24.98 30.20 0.52
CA GLY A 61 24.18 29.83 1.69
C GLY A 61 23.31 30.97 2.23
N ALA A 62 23.42 31.23 3.54
CA ALA A 62 22.59 32.19 4.27
C ALA A 62 22.67 33.64 3.75
N LEU A 63 23.83 34.08 3.28
CA LEU A 63 24.04 35.47 2.82
C LEU A 63 23.24 35.79 1.56
N PHE A 64 23.15 34.82 0.64
CA PHE A 64 22.35 34.97 -0.58
C PHE A 64 20.85 34.99 -0.27
N VAL A 65 20.41 34.17 0.71
CA VAL A 65 19.02 34.11 1.14
C VAL A 65 18.56 35.44 1.76
N GLU A 66 19.39 36.06 2.60
CA GLU A 66 19.05 37.34 3.23
C GLU A 66 18.92 38.49 2.23
N VAL A 67 19.80 38.54 1.22
CA VAL A 67 19.80 39.62 0.21
C VAL A 67 18.70 39.43 -0.83
N ASN A 68 18.34 38.19 -1.17
CA ASN A 68 17.45 37.89 -2.30
C ASN A 68 16.08 37.33 -1.89
N ALA A 69 15.67 37.49 -0.64
CA ALA A 69 14.42 36.94 -0.12
C ALA A 69 13.18 37.31 -0.97
N ASP A 70 13.06 38.56 -1.41
CA ASP A 70 11.90 39.01 -2.20
C ASP A 70 11.94 38.51 -3.64
N ALA A 71 13.14 38.35 -4.22
CA ALA A 71 13.31 37.72 -5.52
C ALA A 71 12.95 36.23 -5.47
N ILE A 72 13.36 35.52 -4.41
CA ILE A 72 13.02 34.12 -4.17
C ILE A 72 11.48 33.96 -4.03
N LYS A 73 10.83 34.83 -3.27
CA LYS A 73 9.34 34.86 -3.16
C LYS A 73 8.69 35.04 -4.54
N ALA A 74 9.18 35.97 -5.35
CA ALA A 74 8.66 36.23 -6.69
C ALA A 74 8.86 35.03 -7.64
N ILE A 75 10.02 34.38 -7.60
CA ILE A 75 10.32 33.18 -8.40
C ILE A 75 9.40 32.03 -8.02
N VAL A 76 9.24 31.75 -6.72
CA VAL A 76 8.32 30.70 -6.24
C VAL A 76 6.89 31.02 -6.70
N LYS A 77 6.42 32.26 -6.52
CA LYS A 77 5.08 32.66 -6.97
C LYS A 77 4.89 32.49 -8.49
N ALA A 78 5.88 32.86 -9.28
CA ALA A 78 5.84 32.69 -10.73
C ALA A 78 5.87 31.20 -11.14
N ALA A 79 6.61 30.35 -10.42
CA ALA A 79 6.61 28.91 -10.63
C ALA A 79 5.25 28.27 -10.32
N MET A 80 4.57 28.72 -9.26
CA MET A 80 3.24 28.23 -8.86
C MET A 80 2.18 28.53 -9.93
N ILE A 81 2.25 29.72 -10.55
CA ILE A 81 1.30 30.17 -11.58
C ILE A 81 1.65 29.57 -12.96
N SER A 82 2.85 29.04 -13.15
CA SER A 82 3.32 28.53 -14.45
C SER A 82 2.53 27.33 -14.97
N GLY A 83 1.89 26.56 -14.07
CA GLY A 83 1.16 25.33 -14.38
C GLY A 83 2.05 24.17 -14.84
N VAL A 84 3.37 24.21 -14.61
CA VAL A 84 4.33 23.19 -15.07
C VAL A 84 4.95 22.46 -13.88
N VAL A 85 4.69 21.16 -13.75
CA VAL A 85 5.14 20.31 -12.62
C VAL A 85 6.66 20.34 -12.40
N PRO A 86 7.53 20.14 -13.42
CA PRO A 86 8.98 20.20 -13.21
C PRO A 86 9.49 21.55 -12.66
N LEU A 87 8.80 22.65 -13.01
CA LEU A 87 9.18 23.99 -12.59
C LEU A 87 8.78 24.24 -11.14
N VAL A 88 7.60 23.73 -10.77
CA VAL A 88 7.15 23.64 -9.37
C VAL A 88 8.14 22.80 -8.56
N ASP A 89 8.57 21.65 -9.06
CA ASP A 89 9.52 20.77 -8.37
C ASP A 89 10.86 21.44 -8.08
N SER A 90 11.44 22.12 -9.07
CA SER A 90 12.67 22.89 -8.91
C SER A 90 12.49 24.07 -7.94
N SER A 91 11.38 24.81 -8.03
CA SER A 91 11.10 25.89 -7.08
C SER A 91 10.91 25.40 -5.64
N CYS A 92 10.31 24.23 -5.44
CA CYS A 92 10.15 23.60 -4.13
C CYS A 92 11.50 23.12 -3.57
N SER A 93 12.36 22.53 -4.41
CA SER A 93 13.72 22.16 -4.00
C SER A 93 14.56 23.39 -3.62
N LEU A 94 14.38 24.50 -4.34
CA LEU A 94 15.02 25.76 -3.98
C LEU A 94 14.52 26.25 -2.62
N LEU A 95 13.21 26.17 -2.36
CA LEU A 95 12.63 26.54 -1.07
C LEU A 95 13.15 25.66 0.09
N GLU A 96 13.33 24.36 -0.12
CA GLU A 96 13.95 23.46 0.86
C GLU A 96 15.38 23.94 1.21
N LYS A 97 16.22 24.19 0.20
CA LYS A 97 17.59 24.70 0.43
C LYS A 97 17.60 26.05 1.13
N VAL A 98 16.65 26.94 0.81
CA VAL A 98 16.50 28.25 1.47
C VAL A 98 16.15 28.08 2.95
N LEU A 99 15.27 27.15 3.28
CA LEU A 99 14.89 26.86 4.67
C LEU A 99 16.02 26.18 5.45
N GLU A 100 16.81 25.30 4.81
CA GLU A 100 17.99 24.69 5.43
C GLU A 100 19.14 25.69 5.66
N ALA A 101 19.31 26.65 4.74
CA ALA A 101 20.33 27.69 4.83
C ALA A 101 19.98 28.85 5.78
N SER A 102 18.71 28.96 6.22
CA SER A 102 18.25 30.05 7.08
C SER A 102 18.24 29.63 8.57
N PRO A 103 18.82 30.43 9.49
CA PRO A 103 18.68 30.17 10.93
C PRO A 103 17.21 30.35 11.38
N PRO A 104 16.77 29.65 12.44
CA PRO A 104 15.37 29.59 12.89
C PRO A 104 14.80 30.90 13.47
N ALA A 105 15.50 32.02 13.36
CA ALA A 105 15.24 33.25 14.11
C ALA A 105 14.70 34.45 13.29
N LYS A 106 14.41 34.31 11.99
CA LYS A 106 13.80 35.39 11.18
C LYS A 106 12.47 34.96 10.57
N THR A 107 11.40 35.35 11.25
CA THR A 107 10.00 34.95 11.06
C THR A 107 9.30 35.56 9.84
N ASP A 108 9.79 36.66 9.27
CA ASP A 108 9.04 37.44 8.26
C ASP A 108 8.95 36.80 6.86
N VAL A 109 9.99 36.07 6.43
CA VAL A 109 10.02 35.46 5.08
C VAL A 109 9.13 34.22 5.04
N SER A 110 9.24 33.35 6.04
CA SER A 110 8.40 32.15 6.18
C SER A 110 6.93 32.52 6.34
N GLU A 111 6.59 33.50 7.17
CA GLU A 111 5.19 33.91 7.40
C GLU A 111 4.54 34.52 6.15
N ALA A 112 5.27 35.34 5.39
CA ALA A 112 4.79 35.91 4.14
C ALA A 112 4.54 34.83 3.05
N ILE A 113 5.47 33.88 2.91
CA ILE A 113 5.31 32.75 1.97
C ILE A 113 4.11 31.89 2.38
N CYS A 114 3.95 31.59 3.66
CA CYS A 114 2.81 30.84 4.19
C CYS A 114 1.48 31.56 3.92
N LYS A 115 1.41 32.88 4.07
CA LYS A 115 0.20 33.67 3.79
C LYS A 115 -0.16 33.67 2.30
N ASP A 116 0.83 33.69 1.41
CA ASP A 116 0.60 33.59 -0.02
C ASP A 116 0.15 32.16 -0.42
N VAL A 117 0.77 31.12 0.13
CA VAL A 117 0.37 29.71 -0.04
C VAL A 117 -1.07 29.48 0.45
N ALA A 118 -1.42 30.02 1.62
CA ALA A 118 -2.78 30.01 2.17
C ALA A 118 -3.80 30.60 1.18
N SER A 119 -3.48 31.77 0.62
CA SER A 119 -4.35 32.45 -0.34
C SER A 119 -4.51 31.64 -1.63
N ASN A 120 -3.46 30.94 -2.06
CA ASN A 120 -3.48 30.08 -3.24
C ASN A 120 -4.26 28.79 -2.98
N LEU A 121 -4.13 28.14 -1.83
CA LEU A 121 -4.94 26.97 -1.44
C LEU A 121 -6.43 27.28 -1.47
N SER A 122 -6.84 28.40 -0.87
CA SER A 122 -8.24 28.83 -0.87
C SER A 122 -8.78 29.11 -2.28
N LYS A 123 -7.94 29.66 -3.17
CA LYS A 123 -8.28 29.89 -4.59
C LYS A 123 -8.33 28.59 -5.40
N CYS A 124 -7.36 27.71 -5.20
CA CYS A 124 -7.27 26.41 -5.88
C CYS A 124 -8.36 25.43 -5.43
N LEU A 125 -8.89 25.54 -4.20
CA LEU A 125 -10.09 24.80 -3.80
C LEU A 125 -11.36 25.27 -4.52
N LYS A 126 -11.38 26.52 -4.98
CA LYS A 126 -12.49 27.11 -5.74
C LYS A 126 -12.29 27.00 -7.26
N GLY A 127 -11.12 26.58 -7.74
CA GLY A 127 -10.73 26.56 -9.15
C GLY A 127 -10.16 25.21 -9.62
N ALA A 128 -10.34 24.88 -10.90
CA ALA A 128 -10.01 23.57 -11.46
C ALA A 128 -8.51 23.30 -11.76
N GLU A 129 -7.58 24.11 -11.24
CA GLU A 129 -6.15 24.01 -11.58
C GLU A 129 -5.40 22.99 -10.71
N LYS A 130 -5.36 21.72 -11.15
CA LYS A 130 -4.68 20.60 -10.48
C LYS A 130 -3.21 20.85 -10.15
N VAL A 131 -2.48 21.55 -11.02
CA VAL A 131 -1.04 21.83 -10.82
C VAL A 131 -0.81 22.85 -9.69
N GLY A 132 -1.73 23.81 -9.51
CA GLY A 132 -1.67 24.75 -8.38
C GLY A 132 -1.91 24.06 -7.04
N VAL A 133 -2.80 23.05 -7.00
CA VAL A 133 -3.01 22.19 -5.82
C VAL A 133 -1.73 21.41 -5.50
N TYR A 134 -1.13 20.74 -6.48
CA TYR A 134 0.13 20.01 -6.32
C TYR A 134 1.23 20.88 -5.73
N ALA A 135 1.42 22.07 -6.30
CA ALA A 135 2.44 23.00 -5.89
C ALA A 135 2.23 23.50 -4.45
N SER A 136 0.97 23.79 -4.10
CA SER A 136 0.63 24.25 -2.75
C SER A 136 0.79 23.15 -1.70
N LEU A 137 0.41 21.92 -2.01
CA LEU A 137 0.62 20.77 -1.12
C LEU A 137 2.11 20.48 -0.92
N LYS A 138 2.91 20.54 -1.99
CA LYS A 138 4.35 20.31 -1.91
C LYS A 138 5.03 21.34 -1.01
N ILE A 139 4.67 22.61 -1.15
CA ILE A 139 5.14 23.67 -0.26
C ILE A 139 4.71 23.42 1.19
N LEU A 140 3.45 23.03 1.44
CA LEU A 140 3.02 22.69 2.79
C LEU A 140 3.80 21.51 3.40
N THR A 141 4.15 20.49 2.61
CA THR A 141 5.00 19.36 3.08
C THR A 141 6.39 19.82 3.48
N ILE A 142 6.94 20.82 2.79
CA ILE A 142 8.22 21.44 3.16
C ILE A 142 8.07 22.21 4.47
N PHE A 143 7.05 23.06 4.59
CA PHE A 143 6.78 23.84 5.80
C PHE A 143 6.38 22.97 6.99
N GLN A 144 5.80 21.80 6.80
CA GLN A 144 5.49 20.86 7.88
C GLN A 144 6.75 20.48 8.68
N LYS A 145 7.91 20.33 8.02
CA LYS A 145 9.19 20.03 8.67
C LYS A 145 9.74 21.24 9.43
N ALA A 146 9.61 22.44 8.86
CA ALA A 146 10.20 23.67 9.42
C ALA A 146 9.30 24.37 10.46
N HIS A 147 7.98 24.40 10.25
CA HIS A 147 6.98 25.12 11.03
C HIS A 147 5.63 24.36 11.08
N PRO A 148 5.48 23.34 11.96
CA PRO A 148 4.26 22.51 12.05
C PRO A 148 2.95 23.27 12.28
N ARG A 149 3.00 24.46 12.91
CA ARG A 149 1.83 25.31 13.21
C ARG A 149 1.13 25.88 11.97
N VAL A 150 1.84 25.96 10.84
CA VAL A 150 1.25 26.50 9.60
C VAL A 150 0.25 25.53 9.00
N VAL A 151 0.51 24.22 9.11
CA VAL A 151 -0.35 23.19 8.52
C VAL A 151 -1.73 23.17 9.20
N SER A 152 -1.78 23.42 10.52
CA SER A 152 -3.05 23.51 11.26
C SER A 152 -3.97 24.64 10.80
N LEU A 153 -3.44 25.70 10.17
CA LEU A 153 -4.25 26.81 9.63
C LEU A 153 -5.03 26.42 8.37
N HIS A 154 -4.62 25.34 7.68
CA HIS A 154 -5.20 24.89 6.41
C HIS A 154 -5.93 23.55 6.51
N LEU A 155 -6.31 23.15 7.72
CA LEU A 155 -6.87 21.83 7.95
C LEU A 155 -8.18 21.61 7.19
N SER A 156 -9.10 22.58 7.22
CA SER A 156 -10.39 22.53 6.52
C SER A 156 -10.20 22.39 5.01
N GLU A 157 -9.25 23.14 4.44
CA GLU A 157 -8.86 23.08 3.03
C GLU A 157 -8.30 21.70 2.67
N LEU A 158 -7.35 21.19 3.46
CA LEU A 158 -6.72 19.89 3.24
C LEU A 158 -7.71 18.74 3.32
N GLU A 159 -8.67 18.79 4.24
CA GLU A 159 -9.73 17.77 4.33
C GLU A 159 -10.61 17.73 3.09
N ASN A 160 -10.95 18.90 2.53
CA ASN A 160 -11.80 18.98 1.34
C ASN A 160 -11.06 18.48 0.10
N ILE A 161 -9.77 18.83 -0.03
CA ILE A 161 -8.89 18.27 -1.07
C ILE A 161 -8.79 16.75 -0.92
N HIS A 162 -8.56 16.25 0.30
CA HIS A 162 -8.47 14.82 0.57
C HIS A 162 -9.77 14.08 0.22
N SER A 163 -10.93 14.63 0.58
CA SER A 163 -12.23 14.06 0.19
C SER A 163 -12.38 14.02 -1.34
N SER A 164 -12.13 15.14 -2.02
CA SER A 164 -12.24 15.21 -3.49
C SER A 164 -11.29 14.25 -4.21
N LEU A 165 -10.02 14.17 -3.78
CA LEU A 165 -9.05 13.25 -4.34
C LEU A 165 -9.41 11.80 -4.04
N SER A 166 -9.90 11.50 -2.83
CA SER A 166 -10.32 10.15 -2.45
C SER A 166 -11.54 9.67 -3.26
N ASP A 167 -12.48 10.57 -3.57
CA ASP A 167 -13.66 10.24 -4.38
C ASP A 167 -13.29 10.01 -5.85
N GLY A 168 -12.24 10.69 -6.34
CA GLY A 168 -11.71 10.52 -7.70
C GLY A 168 -10.89 9.23 -7.91
N VAL A 169 -10.65 8.46 -6.86
CA VAL A 169 -9.87 7.22 -6.94
C VAL A 169 -10.63 6.16 -7.74
N ARG A 170 -9.94 5.57 -8.73
CA ARG A 170 -10.51 4.47 -9.54
C ARG A 170 -10.72 3.24 -8.69
N PRO A 171 -11.91 2.58 -8.74
CA PRO A 171 -12.21 1.36 -7.99
C PRO A 171 -11.28 0.19 -8.30
N LEU A 172 -11.14 -0.70 -7.31
CA LEU A 172 -10.49 -2.00 -7.46
C LEU A 172 -11.22 -2.82 -8.54
N PRO A 173 -10.49 -3.51 -9.43
CA PRO A 173 -11.09 -4.48 -10.34
C PRO A 173 -11.79 -5.58 -9.52
N ARG A 174 -13.10 -5.79 -9.70
CA ARG A 174 -13.81 -6.92 -9.08
C ARG A 174 -13.42 -8.20 -9.84
N SER A 175 -12.98 -9.22 -9.11
CA SER A 175 -12.77 -10.56 -9.65
C SER A 175 -14.12 -11.22 -9.93
N GLN A 176 -14.72 -10.94 -11.08
CA GLN A 176 -15.76 -11.80 -11.64
C GLN A 176 -15.47 -12.09 -13.10
N THR A 177 -15.54 -13.38 -13.40
CA THR A 177 -15.50 -14.04 -14.69
C THR A 177 -16.52 -13.40 -15.62
N GLU A 178 -16.08 -12.55 -16.55
CA GLU A 178 -16.84 -12.26 -17.76
C GLU A 178 -15.86 -11.97 -18.90
N SER A 179 -15.61 -13.02 -19.67
CA SER A 179 -15.10 -12.88 -21.03
C SER A 179 -16.18 -12.22 -21.87
N GLN A 180 -15.98 -10.96 -22.27
CA GLN A 180 -16.17 -10.46 -23.64
C GLN A 180 -15.96 -8.92 -23.68
N SER A 181 -15.12 -8.49 -24.62
CA SER A 181 -14.96 -7.12 -25.16
C SER A 181 -13.91 -6.12 -24.61
N VAL A 182 -12.89 -6.53 -23.86
CA VAL A 182 -11.83 -5.57 -23.41
C VAL A 182 -10.71 -5.34 -24.46
N ALA A 183 -10.78 -5.97 -25.64
CA ALA A 183 -9.72 -5.86 -26.65
C ALA A 183 -9.71 -4.54 -27.47
N ALA A 184 -10.71 -3.65 -27.32
CA ALA A 184 -10.84 -2.45 -28.16
C ALA A 184 -10.52 -1.10 -27.47
N ALA A 185 -10.21 -1.07 -26.16
CA ALA A 185 -10.04 0.19 -25.42
C ALA A 185 -8.60 0.54 -25.00
N LYS A 186 -7.59 -0.25 -25.40
CA LYS A 186 -6.19 -0.07 -24.95
C LYS A 186 -5.30 0.82 -25.83
N SER A 187 -5.82 1.45 -26.87
CA SER A 187 -5.04 2.37 -27.71
C SER A 187 -5.65 3.77 -27.71
N ARG A 188 -5.19 4.62 -26.78
CA ARG A 188 -5.21 6.10 -26.70
C ARG A 188 -5.43 6.54 -25.25
N THR A 189 -4.46 6.28 -24.37
CA THR A 189 -4.29 7.13 -23.18
C THR A 189 -3.29 8.20 -23.60
N THR A 190 -3.73 9.45 -23.66
CA THR A 190 -2.82 10.56 -23.95
C THR A 190 -1.78 10.66 -22.83
N GLU A 191 -0.54 11.00 -23.16
CA GLU A 191 0.55 11.20 -22.19
C GLU A 191 0.17 12.22 -21.10
N LYS A 192 -0.71 13.16 -21.48
CA LYS A 192 -1.36 14.15 -20.61
C LYS A 192 -2.26 13.51 -19.53
N GLU A 193 -3.11 12.54 -19.87
CA GLU A 193 -3.96 11.83 -18.88
C GLU A 193 -3.12 10.99 -17.90
N LYS A 194 -2.03 10.37 -18.36
CA LYS A 194 -1.11 9.65 -17.48
C LYS A 194 -0.44 10.60 -16.50
N LEU A 195 0.03 11.76 -16.96
CA LEU A 195 0.65 12.79 -16.12
C LEU A 195 -0.35 13.37 -15.11
N GLU A 196 -1.58 13.67 -15.54
CA GLU A 196 -2.66 14.17 -14.66
C GLU A 196 -3.01 13.16 -13.57
N THR A 197 -3.09 11.86 -13.91
CA THR A 197 -3.35 10.82 -12.90
C THR A 197 -2.19 10.63 -11.92
N LYS A 198 -0.95 10.90 -12.34
CA LYS A 198 0.22 10.87 -11.45
C LYS A 198 0.19 12.03 -10.46
N VAL A 199 -0.09 13.25 -10.94
CA VAL A 199 -0.21 14.44 -10.10
C VAL A 199 -1.28 14.26 -9.03
N ASP A 200 -2.45 13.73 -9.39
CA ASP A 200 -3.54 13.46 -8.44
C ASP A 200 -3.12 12.46 -7.34
N CYS A 201 -2.34 11.44 -7.70
CA CYS A 201 -1.82 10.46 -6.74
C CYS A 201 -0.76 11.06 -5.81
N ASP A 202 0.17 11.86 -6.35
CA ASP A 202 1.19 12.54 -5.55
C ASP A 202 0.53 13.55 -4.58
N CYS A 203 -0.48 14.30 -5.04
CA CYS A 203 -1.31 15.17 -4.20
C CYS A 203 -1.97 14.39 -3.07
N LEU A 204 -2.53 13.21 -3.37
CA LEU A 204 -3.19 12.38 -2.36
C LEU A 204 -2.19 11.91 -1.29
N CYS A 205 -1.00 11.45 -1.70
CA CYS A 205 0.07 11.06 -0.76
C CYS A 205 0.50 12.22 0.14
N MET A 206 0.71 13.41 -0.42
CA MET A 206 1.08 14.61 0.33
C MET A 206 -0.03 15.03 1.30
N CYS A 207 -1.29 15.06 0.85
CA CYS A 207 -2.45 15.35 1.69
C CYS A 207 -2.56 14.38 2.87
N MET A 208 -2.43 13.07 2.63
CA MET A 208 -2.50 12.08 3.71
C MET A 208 -1.39 12.26 4.74
N SER A 209 -0.17 12.53 4.27
CA SER A 209 1.01 12.75 5.13
C SER A 209 0.89 14.03 5.97
N LEU A 210 0.39 15.11 5.37
CA LEU A 210 0.13 16.39 6.05
C LEU A 210 -0.95 16.22 7.12
N LEU A 211 -2.12 15.71 6.72
CA LEU A 211 -3.23 15.48 7.64
C LEU A 211 -2.82 14.55 8.78
N SER A 212 -2.10 13.45 8.48
CA SER A 212 -1.60 12.51 9.49
C SER A 212 -0.81 13.18 10.60
N SER A 213 -0.02 14.22 10.32
CA SER A 213 0.77 14.90 11.35
C SER A 213 -0.05 15.81 12.25
N CYS A 214 -1.19 16.28 11.76
CA CYS A 214 -2.07 17.20 12.47
C CYS A 214 -3.16 16.49 13.28
N LEU A 215 -3.36 15.18 13.07
CA LEU A 215 -4.43 14.40 13.72
C LEU A 215 -4.34 14.45 15.26
N GLN A 216 -3.14 14.47 15.82
CA GLN A 216 -2.97 14.55 17.28
C GLN A 216 -3.51 15.86 17.86
N ALA A 217 -3.35 16.97 17.13
CA ALA A 217 -3.82 18.30 17.54
C ALA A 217 -5.31 18.53 17.24
N HIS A 218 -5.88 17.82 16.26
CA HIS A 218 -7.24 18.07 15.76
C HIS A 218 -8.10 16.80 15.68
N ALA A 219 -8.71 16.44 16.82
CA ALA A 219 -9.48 15.20 16.91
C ALA A 219 -10.80 15.19 16.14
N GLU A 220 -11.38 16.34 15.84
CA GLU A 220 -12.62 16.46 15.06
C GLU A 220 -12.43 15.99 13.61
N SER A 221 -11.25 16.28 13.03
CA SER A 221 -10.83 15.89 11.68
C SER A 221 -10.58 14.40 11.53
N LYS A 222 -10.33 13.70 12.64
CA LYS A 222 -10.00 12.26 12.67
C LYS A 222 -11.05 11.44 11.93
N LYS A 223 -12.34 11.61 12.24
CA LYS A 223 -13.42 10.79 11.65
C LYS A 223 -13.50 10.92 10.14
N LYS A 224 -13.41 12.15 9.62
CA LYS A 224 -13.45 12.43 8.17
C LYS A 224 -12.21 11.88 7.48
N PHE A 225 -11.04 12.04 8.10
CA PHE A 225 -9.79 11.47 7.60
C PHE A 225 -9.85 9.94 7.50
N PHE A 226 -10.31 9.23 8.54
CA PHE A 226 -10.48 7.77 8.50
C PHE A 226 -11.43 7.32 7.41
N LYS A 227 -12.57 8.00 7.26
CA LYS A 227 -13.56 7.69 6.22
C LYS A 227 -12.91 7.76 4.82
N ASN A 228 -12.19 8.84 4.55
CA ASN A 228 -11.50 9.03 3.28
C ASN A 228 -10.36 8.01 3.11
N LEU A 229 -9.61 7.71 4.17
CA LEU A 229 -8.52 6.73 4.15
C LEU A 229 -9.06 5.31 3.86
N PHE A 230 -10.17 4.92 4.47
CA PHE A 230 -10.84 3.65 4.16
C PHE A 230 -11.31 3.61 2.71
N ASN A 231 -11.84 4.71 2.19
CA ASN A 231 -12.22 4.82 0.78
C ASN A 231 -11.00 4.64 -0.14
N VAL A 232 -9.84 5.20 0.21
CA VAL A 232 -8.58 4.97 -0.52
C VAL A 232 -8.15 3.51 -0.43
N ILE A 233 -8.17 2.88 0.75
CA ILE A 233 -7.80 1.47 0.92
C ILE A 233 -8.71 0.54 0.10
N GLU A 234 -10.01 0.80 0.08
CA GLU A 234 -10.99 -0.06 -0.58
C GLU A 234 -11.12 0.15 -2.08
N LYS A 235 -10.74 1.33 -2.59
CA LYS A 235 -10.93 1.65 -4.01
C LYS A 235 -9.62 1.80 -4.75
N CYS A 236 -8.54 2.29 -4.15
CA CYS A 236 -7.34 2.67 -4.88
C CYS A 236 -6.62 1.49 -5.53
N ASN A 237 -6.31 1.65 -6.81
CA ASN A 237 -5.50 0.72 -7.59
C ASN A 237 -4.07 1.24 -7.86
N ASN A 238 -3.69 2.38 -7.29
CA ASN A 238 -2.33 2.92 -7.42
C ASN A 238 -1.45 2.40 -6.29
N VAL A 239 -0.48 1.55 -6.63
CA VAL A 239 0.45 0.92 -5.69
C VAL A 239 1.26 1.95 -4.88
N ALA A 240 1.69 3.06 -5.48
CA ALA A 240 2.46 4.08 -4.78
C ALA A 240 1.66 4.75 -3.65
N VAL A 241 0.38 5.03 -3.90
CA VAL A 241 -0.53 5.56 -2.87
C VAL A 241 -0.75 4.54 -1.76
N LEU A 242 -0.99 3.28 -2.13
CA LEU A 242 -1.20 2.21 -1.15
C LEU A 242 0.04 1.94 -0.29
N ILE A 243 1.24 2.00 -0.86
CA ILE A 243 2.49 1.91 -0.11
C ILE A 243 2.55 3.02 0.94
N GLU A 244 2.19 4.26 0.59
CA GLU A 244 2.17 5.37 1.54
C GLU A 244 1.15 5.16 2.65
N VAL A 245 -0.03 4.63 2.33
CA VAL A 245 -1.03 4.21 3.33
C VAL A 245 -0.45 3.15 4.28
N VAL A 246 0.25 2.14 3.76
CA VAL A 246 0.87 1.10 4.59
C VAL A 246 1.93 1.69 5.51
N LYS A 247 2.76 2.63 5.04
CA LYS A 247 3.73 3.33 5.91
C LYS A 247 3.05 4.10 7.04
N LEU A 248 1.97 4.82 6.74
CA LEU A 248 1.19 5.54 7.75
C LEU A 248 0.61 4.59 8.81
N ILE A 249 0.02 3.48 8.36
CA ILE A 249 -0.53 2.45 9.26
C ILE A 249 0.59 1.83 10.11
N SER A 250 1.73 1.47 9.51
CA SER A 250 2.90 0.94 10.23
C SER A 250 3.32 1.88 11.34
N LYS A 251 3.48 3.18 11.01
CA LYS A 251 3.85 4.22 11.97
C LYS A 251 2.88 4.31 13.14
N TRP A 252 1.57 4.24 12.90
CA TRP A 252 0.58 4.39 13.97
C TRP A 252 0.43 3.15 14.84
N VAL A 253 0.59 1.98 14.25
CA VAL A 253 0.40 0.70 14.96
C VAL A 253 1.61 0.36 15.83
N GLU A 254 2.81 0.73 15.39
CA GLU A 254 4.08 0.45 16.11
C GLU A 254 4.34 1.38 17.30
N ILE A 255 3.54 2.44 17.46
CA ILE A 255 3.64 3.31 18.64
C ILE A 255 3.24 2.51 19.89
N GLN A 256 4.14 2.49 20.87
CA GLN A 256 3.96 1.77 22.13
C GLN A 256 2.73 2.28 22.90
N PRO A 257 1.94 1.37 23.50
CA PRO A 257 0.79 1.74 24.32
C PRO A 257 1.21 2.66 25.48
N GLY A 258 0.52 3.78 25.65
CA GLY A 258 0.78 4.72 26.76
C GLY A 258 1.86 5.78 26.49
N SER A 259 2.46 5.79 25.30
CA SER A 259 3.27 6.92 24.84
C SER A 259 2.39 8.16 24.63
N GLU A 260 2.91 9.38 24.86
CA GLU A 260 2.22 10.63 24.50
C GLU A 260 1.89 10.71 23.00
N ALA A 261 2.60 9.94 22.16
CA ALA A 261 2.34 9.80 20.74
C ALA A 261 1.21 8.81 20.40
N ASP A 262 0.68 8.05 21.37
CA ASP A 262 -0.35 7.03 21.15
C ASP A 262 -1.76 7.65 21.06
N TYR A 263 -2.04 8.21 19.89
CA TYR A 263 -3.28 8.92 19.63
C TYR A 263 -4.43 8.03 19.10
N PHE A 264 -4.13 6.80 18.67
CA PHE A 264 -5.13 5.90 18.08
C PHE A 264 -5.53 4.80 19.07
N SER A 265 -6.84 4.62 19.24
CA SER A 265 -7.37 3.53 20.04
C SER A 265 -7.05 2.17 19.41
N VAL A 266 -7.00 1.13 20.25
CA VAL A 266 -6.85 -0.28 19.80
C VAL A 266 -7.88 -0.64 18.73
N LYS A 267 -9.11 -0.15 18.86
CA LYS A 267 -10.18 -0.38 17.87
C LYS A 267 -9.84 0.24 16.51
N GLU A 268 -9.38 1.49 16.49
CA GLU A 268 -9.01 2.18 15.25
C GLU A 268 -7.80 1.53 14.58
N LYS A 269 -6.75 1.19 15.35
CA LYS A 269 -5.57 0.46 14.86
C LYS A 269 -5.98 -0.88 14.22
N SER A 270 -6.84 -1.65 14.89
CA SER A 270 -7.34 -2.93 14.35
C SER A 270 -8.17 -2.76 13.07
N GLN A 271 -9.02 -1.73 13.00
CA GLN A 271 -9.87 -1.48 11.83
C GLN A 271 -9.05 -1.08 10.60
N LEU A 272 -8.00 -0.26 10.77
CA LEU A 272 -7.09 0.11 9.69
C LEU A 272 -6.43 -1.12 9.07
N LEU A 273 -5.82 -1.96 9.91
CA LEU A 273 -5.16 -3.18 9.44
C LEU A 273 -6.16 -4.15 8.83
N LEU A 274 -7.30 -4.42 9.47
CA LEU A 274 -8.29 -5.34 8.91
C LEU A 274 -8.79 -4.89 7.53
N ARG A 275 -8.89 -3.57 7.30
CA ARG A 275 -9.27 -3.03 5.99
C ARG A 275 -8.20 -3.22 4.91
N THR A 276 -6.91 -3.36 5.25
CA THR A 276 -5.88 -3.63 4.23
C THR A 276 -5.93 -5.06 3.69
N SER A 277 -6.72 -5.96 4.27
CA SER A 277 -6.92 -7.34 3.75
C SER A 277 -7.47 -7.35 2.32
N VAL A 278 -8.08 -6.25 1.88
CA VAL A 278 -8.57 -6.09 0.51
C VAL A 278 -7.45 -6.06 -0.53
N PHE A 279 -6.20 -5.78 -0.12
CA PHE A 279 -5.04 -5.73 -1.02
C PHE A 279 -4.73 -7.07 -1.67
N GLU A 280 -5.11 -8.18 -1.04
CA GLU A 280 -4.99 -9.50 -1.66
C GLU A 280 -5.80 -9.65 -2.96
N ARG A 281 -6.89 -8.89 -3.11
CA ARG A 281 -7.76 -8.93 -4.29
C ARG A 281 -7.31 -8.00 -5.42
N LEU A 282 -6.20 -7.28 -5.22
CA LEU A 282 -5.63 -6.42 -6.25
C LEU A 282 -5.08 -7.26 -7.40
N SER A 283 -5.46 -6.94 -8.64
CA SER A 283 -4.94 -7.59 -9.84
C SER A 283 -3.68 -6.91 -10.41
N VAL A 284 -2.80 -6.44 -9.53
CA VAL A 284 -1.49 -5.86 -9.90
C VAL A 284 -0.34 -6.75 -9.41
N PRO A 285 0.79 -6.83 -10.13
CA PRO A 285 1.94 -7.66 -9.75
C PRO A 285 2.43 -7.40 -8.32
N GLU A 286 2.43 -6.13 -7.90
CA GLU A 286 2.94 -5.67 -6.60
C GLU A 286 1.95 -5.93 -5.43
N ALA A 287 0.75 -6.46 -5.72
CA ALA A 287 -0.26 -6.76 -4.70
C ALA A 287 0.27 -7.72 -3.62
N SER A 288 1.03 -8.74 -4.04
CA SER A 288 1.63 -9.72 -3.13
C SER A 288 2.63 -9.06 -2.19
N GLU A 289 3.45 -8.14 -2.70
CA GLU A 289 4.44 -7.41 -1.88
C GLU A 289 3.76 -6.49 -0.87
N LEU A 290 2.70 -5.80 -1.29
CA LEU A 290 1.91 -4.92 -0.43
C LEU A 290 1.22 -5.71 0.71
N GLN A 291 0.63 -6.86 0.37
CA GLN A 291 0.01 -7.75 1.35
C GLN A 291 1.07 -8.29 2.33
N THR A 292 2.24 -8.71 1.83
CA THR A 292 3.37 -9.12 2.67
C THR A 292 3.81 -8.01 3.60
N ALA A 293 3.90 -6.76 3.13
CA ALA A 293 4.24 -5.62 3.98
C ALA A 293 3.24 -5.43 5.13
N CYS A 294 1.94 -5.53 4.86
CA CYS A 294 0.90 -5.48 5.91
C CYS A 294 1.00 -6.67 6.89
N LEU A 295 1.22 -7.88 6.39
CA LEU A 295 1.45 -9.05 7.22
C LEU A 295 2.67 -8.88 8.12
N MET A 296 3.75 -8.30 7.62
CA MET A 296 4.95 -8.04 8.43
C MET A 296 4.70 -7.01 9.55
N ILE A 297 3.76 -6.08 9.39
CA ILE A 297 3.32 -5.20 10.50
C ILE A 297 2.65 -6.06 11.59
N VAL A 298 1.72 -6.93 11.21
CA VAL A 298 1.05 -7.84 12.16
C VAL A 298 2.05 -8.76 12.83
N TYR A 299 3.03 -9.29 12.08
CA TYR A 299 4.11 -10.09 12.63
C TYR A 299 4.85 -9.36 13.75
N ARG A 300 5.22 -8.10 13.55
CA ARG A 300 5.91 -7.29 14.58
C ARG A 300 5.05 -7.02 15.81
N ILE A 301 3.75 -6.84 15.67
CA ILE A 301 2.83 -6.69 16.81
C ILE A 301 2.81 -7.95 17.67
N PHE A 302 2.76 -9.12 17.03
CA PHE A 302 2.71 -10.40 17.75
C PHE A 302 4.08 -10.85 18.28
N GLY A 303 5.17 -10.44 17.63
CA GLY A 303 6.54 -10.77 18.03
C GLY A 303 7.19 -9.76 18.99
N GLY A 304 6.46 -8.75 19.48
CA GLY A 304 7.01 -7.70 20.34
C GLY A 304 7.68 -8.23 21.61
N GLU A 305 8.90 -7.77 21.87
CA GLU A 305 9.66 -8.04 23.09
C GLU A 305 9.14 -7.19 24.25
N GLY A 306 8.29 -7.76 25.10
CA GLY A 306 7.85 -7.16 26.36
C GLY A 306 7.71 -8.24 27.44
N GLU A 307 7.88 -7.87 28.71
CA GLU A 307 7.89 -8.78 29.88
C GLU A 307 6.60 -9.58 30.08
N GLU A 308 5.53 -9.25 29.34
CA GLU A 308 4.35 -10.08 29.26
C GLU A 308 4.08 -10.47 27.79
N LYS A 309 4.44 -11.71 27.40
CA LYS A 309 3.85 -12.44 26.26
C LYS A 309 2.33 -12.66 26.43
N LYS A 310 1.63 -11.78 27.16
CA LYS A 310 0.18 -11.84 27.30
C LYS A 310 -0.46 -11.27 26.04
N ARG A 311 -1.43 -12.01 25.53
CA ARG A 311 -2.25 -11.63 24.39
C ARG A 311 -2.92 -10.28 24.67
N THR A 312 -2.48 -9.23 23.98
CA THR A 312 -3.07 -7.89 24.11
C THR A 312 -4.44 -7.82 23.43
N GLU A 313 -5.27 -6.84 23.80
CA GLU A 313 -6.57 -6.62 23.14
C GLU A 313 -6.41 -6.41 21.61
N LEU A 314 -5.32 -5.77 21.19
CA LEU A 314 -4.99 -5.57 19.78
C LEU A 314 -4.72 -6.90 19.07
N MET A 315 -3.95 -7.80 19.69
CA MET A 315 -3.67 -9.13 19.14
C MET A 315 -4.97 -9.93 18.96
N SER A 316 -5.88 -9.90 19.94
CA SER A 316 -7.17 -10.57 19.83
C SER A 316 -8.02 -10.06 18.66
N LYS A 317 -8.01 -8.75 18.40
CA LYS A 317 -8.74 -8.17 17.24
C LYS A 317 -8.08 -8.47 15.91
N LEU A 318 -6.77 -8.71 15.89
CA LEU A 318 -5.99 -9.00 14.69
C LEU A 318 -5.87 -10.50 14.38
N GLU A 319 -6.42 -11.38 15.21
CA GLU A 319 -6.39 -12.83 15.01
C GLU A 319 -6.88 -13.25 13.61
N ARG A 320 -7.98 -12.65 13.14
CA ARG A 320 -8.48 -12.93 11.79
C ARG A 320 -7.50 -12.53 10.70
N TYR A 321 -6.75 -11.44 10.90
CA TYR A 321 -5.72 -11.00 9.98
C TYR A 321 -4.47 -11.88 10.08
N PHE A 322 -4.12 -12.32 11.29
CA PHE A 322 -3.02 -13.26 11.52
C PHE A 322 -3.21 -14.55 10.71
N MET A 323 -4.44 -15.08 10.66
CA MET A 323 -4.77 -16.27 9.86
C MET A 323 -4.52 -16.06 8.36
N LEU A 324 -4.61 -14.83 7.84
CA LEU A 324 -4.22 -14.54 6.45
C LEU A 324 -2.71 -14.73 6.23
N GLY A 325 -1.89 -14.54 7.27
CA GLY A 325 -0.45 -14.79 7.22
C GLY A 325 -0.11 -16.28 7.05
N LEU A 326 -0.88 -17.17 7.67
CA LEU A 326 -0.75 -18.63 7.50
C LEU A 326 -1.14 -19.11 6.09
N ARG A 327 -1.83 -18.26 5.31
CA ARG A 327 -2.21 -18.51 3.92
C ARG A 327 -1.37 -17.73 2.91
N SER A 328 -0.47 -16.85 3.36
CA SER A 328 0.31 -15.98 2.48
C SER A 328 0.96 -16.76 1.33
N SER A 329 0.91 -16.25 0.10
CA SER A 329 1.58 -16.84 -1.07
C SER A 329 3.09 -16.91 -0.90
N ASP A 330 3.66 -15.99 -0.11
CA ASP A 330 5.08 -15.98 0.23
C ASP A 330 5.42 -17.02 1.31
N LEU A 331 6.26 -17.98 0.94
CA LEU A 331 6.69 -19.09 1.81
C LEU A 331 7.44 -18.60 3.04
N ASP A 332 8.25 -17.54 2.92
CA ASP A 332 9.03 -17.01 4.04
C ASP A 332 8.13 -16.36 5.08
N THR A 333 7.21 -15.51 4.65
CA THR A 333 6.20 -14.90 5.52
C THR A 333 5.35 -15.97 6.19
N ARG A 334 4.85 -16.95 5.43
CA ARG A 334 4.04 -18.03 5.99
C ARG A 334 4.78 -18.82 7.07
N ARG A 335 6.05 -19.18 6.83
CA ARG A 335 6.90 -19.87 7.82
C ARG A 335 7.07 -19.08 9.12
N LYS A 336 7.25 -17.77 9.02
CA LYS A 336 7.34 -16.87 10.18
C LYS A 336 6.04 -16.89 11.01
N PHE A 337 4.89 -16.77 10.37
CA PHE A 337 3.58 -16.81 11.05
C PHE A 337 3.31 -18.16 11.69
N LEU A 338 3.62 -19.26 11.01
CA LEU A 338 3.48 -20.61 11.55
C LEU A 338 4.36 -20.82 12.78
N SER A 339 5.62 -20.35 12.75
CA SER A 339 6.52 -20.45 13.90
C SER A 339 5.93 -19.77 15.13
N MET A 340 5.45 -18.53 14.99
CA MET A 340 4.79 -17.82 16.09
C MET A 340 3.51 -18.52 16.54
N PHE A 341 2.71 -19.03 15.61
CA PHE A 341 1.48 -19.75 15.95
C PHE A 341 1.78 -21.02 16.77
N GLY A 342 2.82 -21.78 16.39
CA GLY A 342 3.28 -22.94 17.14
C GLY A 342 3.81 -22.62 18.54
N GLU A 343 4.32 -21.41 18.78
CA GLU A 343 4.68 -20.94 20.12
C GLU A 343 3.47 -20.58 20.98
N THR A 344 2.36 -20.16 20.36
CA THR A 344 1.15 -19.76 21.10
C THR A 344 0.33 -20.94 21.61
N VAL A 345 0.46 -22.13 20.99
CA VAL A 345 -0.21 -23.35 21.43
C VAL A 345 0.73 -24.14 22.34
N LEU A 346 0.24 -24.56 23.51
CA LEU A 346 1.03 -25.35 24.47
C LEU A 346 1.58 -26.62 23.80
N ALA A 347 2.85 -26.94 24.07
CA ALA A 347 3.61 -28.00 23.40
C ALA A 347 3.18 -29.43 23.79
N SER A 348 1.97 -29.85 23.41
CA SER A 348 1.48 -31.23 23.49
C SER A 348 0.49 -31.54 22.37
N SER A 349 0.48 -32.76 21.84
CA SER A 349 -0.38 -33.19 20.72
C SER A 349 -1.84 -33.15 21.07
N THR A 350 -2.13 -33.43 22.34
CA THR A 350 -3.46 -33.34 22.89
C THR A 350 -3.96 -31.89 22.87
N ASN A 351 -3.10 -30.95 23.30
CA ASN A 351 -3.41 -29.52 23.30
C ASN A 351 -3.54 -28.96 21.88
N HIS A 352 -2.74 -29.45 20.92
CA HIS A 352 -2.85 -29.01 19.52
C HIS A 352 -4.18 -29.46 18.89
N ILE A 353 -4.60 -30.71 19.05
CA ILE A 353 -5.91 -31.16 18.54
C ILE A 353 -7.05 -30.40 19.20
N GLU A 354 -7.00 -30.29 20.53
CA GLU A 354 -8.01 -29.56 21.30
C GLU A 354 -8.10 -28.10 20.83
N TYR A 355 -6.97 -27.45 20.62
CA TYR A 355 -6.91 -26.10 20.10
C TYR A 355 -7.47 -25.99 18.67
N ILE A 356 -7.06 -26.87 17.76
CA ILE A 356 -7.52 -26.90 16.35
C ILE A 356 -9.04 -27.06 16.27
N ILE A 357 -9.65 -27.87 17.14
CA ILE A 357 -11.08 -28.21 17.07
C ILE A 357 -11.94 -27.27 17.93
N LEU A 358 -11.53 -26.96 19.16
CA LEU A 358 -12.37 -26.21 20.12
C LEU A 358 -12.15 -24.71 20.10
N HIS A 359 -10.91 -24.27 19.90
CA HIS A 359 -10.52 -22.88 20.14
C HIS A 359 -10.31 -22.07 18.86
N GLN A 360 -9.80 -22.70 17.80
CA GLN A 360 -9.42 -21.98 16.58
C GLN A 360 -10.64 -21.56 15.73
N GLU A 361 -10.70 -20.28 15.38
CA GLU A 361 -11.63 -19.76 14.37
C GLU A 361 -11.03 -19.94 12.96
N TRP A 362 -11.57 -20.89 12.19
CA TRP A 362 -11.16 -21.16 10.80
C TRP A 362 -11.88 -20.29 9.75
N GLN A 363 -12.88 -19.49 10.15
CA GLN A 363 -13.65 -18.62 9.25
C GLN A 363 -12.78 -17.69 8.37
N PRO A 364 -11.67 -17.09 8.85
CA PRO A 364 -10.83 -16.22 8.03
C PRO A 364 -10.11 -16.93 6.87
N VAL A 365 -9.96 -18.26 6.95
CA VAL A 365 -9.31 -19.11 5.94
C VAL A 365 -10.32 -20.05 5.27
N ARG A 366 -11.63 -19.75 5.35
CA ARG A 366 -12.71 -20.54 4.74
C ARG A 366 -12.58 -20.73 3.23
N ASP A 367 -11.97 -19.78 2.54
CA ASP A 367 -11.81 -19.80 1.08
C ASP A 367 -10.59 -20.67 0.67
N SER A 368 -9.99 -21.41 1.60
CA SER A 368 -8.82 -22.25 1.39
C SER A 368 -8.88 -23.53 2.21
N PHE A 369 -8.05 -24.50 1.85
CA PHE A 369 -8.04 -25.81 2.49
C PHE A 369 -7.33 -25.75 3.85
N TRP A 370 -8.03 -25.23 4.87
CA TRP A 370 -7.49 -24.94 6.20
C TRP A 370 -6.85 -26.15 6.91
N ILE A 371 -7.17 -27.37 6.46
CA ILE A 371 -6.54 -28.62 6.91
C ILE A 371 -5.04 -28.64 6.63
N GLU A 372 -4.55 -27.91 5.61
CA GLU A 372 -3.11 -27.72 5.38
C GLU A 372 -2.44 -27.11 6.61
N GLN A 373 -3.00 -26.02 7.12
CA GLN A 373 -2.49 -25.32 8.31
C GLN A 373 -2.63 -26.22 9.54
N ALA A 374 -3.79 -26.87 9.74
CA ALA A 374 -4.00 -27.78 10.86
C ALA A 374 -3.02 -28.95 10.88
N THR A 375 -2.75 -29.55 9.72
CA THR A 375 -1.78 -30.64 9.55
C THR A 375 -0.38 -30.16 9.87
N GLU A 376 -0.02 -28.96 9.42
CA GLU A 376 1.30 -28.38 9.65
C GLU A 376 1.57 -28.12 11.14
N LEU A 377 0.53 -27.74 11.89
CA LEU A 377 0.62 -27.57 13.34
C LEU A 377 0.89 -28.89 14.05
N LEU A 378 0.22 -29.97 13.67
CA LEU A 378 0.50 -31.30 14.21
C LEU A 378 1.93 -31.74 13.85
N LEU A 379 2.40 -31.42 12.64
CA LEU A 379 3.78 -31.72 12.20
C LEU A 379 4.85 -30.93 12.98
N LEU A 380 4.56 -29.72 13.48
CA LEU A 380 5.50 -28.97 14.34
C LEU A 380 5.90 -29.74 15.59
N GLU A 381 4.97 -30.49 16.17
CA GLU A 381 5.27 -31.29 17.34
C GLU A 381 6.05 -32.56 17.01
N VAL A 382 5.64 -33.27 15.96
CA VAL A 382 6.35 -34.48 15.49
C VAL A 382 7.82 -34.16 15.17
N SER A 383 8.11 -32.94 14.72
CA SER A 383 9.48 -32.47 14.46
C SER A 383 10.38 -32.37 15.71
N LYS A 384 9.81 -32.40 16.92
CA LYS A 384 10.56 -32.43 18.19
C LYS A 384 10.93 -33.85 18.63
N GLY A 385 10.36 -34.88 17.99
CA GLY A 385 10.62 -36.28 18.29
C GLY A 385 11.93 -36.80 17.69
N SER A 386 12.25 -38.07 17.96
CA SER A 386 13.31 -38.80 17.26
C SER A 386 12.68 -39.73 16.22
N LEU A 387 13.12 -39.66 14.97
CA LEU A 387 12.68 -40.58 13.92
C LEU A 387 13.31 -41.94 14.16
N LYS A 388 12.46 -42.96 14.24
CA LYS A 388 12.86 -44.36 14.03
C LYS A 388 12.09 -44.85 12.81
N LEU A 389 12.79 -45.29 11.78
CA LEU A 389 12.15 -46.00 10.68
C LEU A 389 11.48 -47.25 11.27
N GLU A 390 10.21 -47.47 10.94
CA GLU A 390 9.55 -48.73 11.25
C GLU A 390 10.35 -49.87 10.63
N THR A 391 10.78 -50.80 11.48
CA THR A 391 11.48 -52.01 11.05
C THR A 391 10.53 -52.84 10.18
N GLY A 392 10.87 -53.03 8.90
CA GLY A 392 10.08 -53.88 7.99
C GLY A 392 9.66 -53.24 6.66
N LEU A 393 9.96 -51.95 6.43
CA LEU A 393 9.81 -51.37 5.09
C LEU A 393 10.84 -51.99 4.13
N PRO A 394 10.47 -52.33 2.89
CA PRO A 394 11.42 -52.83 1.90
C PRO A 394 12.48 -51.75 1.66
N SER A 395 13.71 -52.04 2.11
CA SER A 395 14.85 -51.17 1.87
C SER A 395 15.13 -51.13 0.37
N PHE A 396 15.38 -49.94 -0.18
CA PHE A 396 15.89 -49.85 -1.54
C PHE A 396 17.18 -50.68 -1.64
N PRO A 397 17.38 -51.44 -2.73
CA PRO A 397 18.64 -52.15 -2.92
C PRO A 397 19.78 -51.13 -2.88
N ALA A 398 20.78 -51.38 -2.02
CA ALA A 398 21.90 -50.48 -1.85
C ALA A 398 22.59 -50.25 -3.20
N VAL A 399 22.63 -48.99 -3.66
CA VAL A 399 23.27 -48.60 -4.93
C VAL A 399 24.80 -48.66 -4.84
N ALA A 400 25.35 -48.70 -3.62
CA ALA A 400 26.79 -48.84 -3.39
C ALA A 400 27.29 -50.21 -3.85
N GLN A 401 28.08 -50.20 -4.93
CA GLN A 401 28.65 -51.40 -5.56
C GLN A 401 29.91 -51.90 -4.82
N SER A 402 30.43 -51.13 -3.86
CA SER A 402 31.68 -51.39 -3.13
C SER A 402 31.50 -51.29 -1.60
N GLU A 403 32.17 -52.15 -0.83
CA GLU A 403 32.23 -52.10 0.63
C GLU A 403 32.75 -50.75 1.14
N SER A 404 33.68 -50.11 0.42
CA SER A 404 34.22 -48.79 0.80
C SER A 404 33.19 -47.66 0.66
N GLU A 405 32.29 -47.74 -0.31
CA GLU A 405 31.22 -46.75 -0.51
C GLU A 405 30.11 -46.93 0.53
N LYS A 406 29.82 -48.18 0.92
CA LYS A 406 28.93 -48.48 2.04
C LYS A 406 29.47 -47.88 3.33
N ILE A 407 30.75 -48.07 3.63
CA ILE A 407 31.39 -47.50 4.84
C ILE A 407 31.37 -45.96 4.83
N MET A 408 31.61 -45.33 3.68
CA MET A 408 31.59 -43.87 3.57
C MET A 408 30.17 -43.30 3.68
N THR A 409 29.17 -43.96 3.09
CA THR A 409 27.76 -43.56 3.22
C THR A 409 27.21 -43.82 4.62
N THR A 410 27.56 -44.94 5.26
CA THR A 410 27.20 -45.19 6.66
C THR A 410 27.89 -44.21 7.60
N MET A 411 29.17 -43.88 7.40
CA MET A 411 29.85 -42.83 8.18
C MET A 411 29.21 -41.46 8.00
N LEU A 412 28.78 -41.09 6.79
CA LEU A 412 28.10 -39.80 6.54
C LEU A 412 26.71 -39.76 7.21
N LEU A 413 25.95 -40.85 7.16
CA LEU A 413 24.66 -41.00 7.84
C LEU A 413 24.80 -41.06 9.38
N GLU A 414 25.81 -41.73 9.90
CA GLU A 414 26.13 -41.79 11.33
C GLU A 414 26.68 -40.48 11.87
N SER A 415 27.39 -39.70 11.03
CA SER A 415 27.87 -38.35 11.37
C SER A 415 26.75 -37.30 11.41
N SER A 416 25.60 -37.59 10.82
CA SER A 416 24.43 -36.71 10.84
C SER A 416 23.60 -37.01 12.09
N ASN A 417 23.45 -36.02 12.97
CA ASN A 417 22.64 -36.17 14.18
C ASN A 417 21.20 -36.59 13.77
N PRO A 418 20.62 -37.67 14.31
CA PRO A 418 19.27 -38.12 13.94
C PRO A 418 18.19 -37.06 14.19
N ALA A 419 18.44 -36.13 15.12
CA ALA A 419 17.58 -34.97 15.34
C ALA A 419 17.61 -33.98 14.16
N ASP A 420 18.79 -33.73 13.57
CA ASP A 420 18.95 -32.82 12.43
C ASP A 420 18.31 -33.40 11.16
N LEU A 421 18.43 -34.72 10.97
CA LEU A 421 17.76 -35.43 9.89
C LEU A 421 16.23 -35.34 10.02
N ASN A 422 15.69 -35.53 11.24
CA ASN A 422 14.27 -35.34 11.49
C ASN A 422 13.81 -33.91 11.20
N ALA A 423 14.54 -32.92 11.72
CA ALA A 423 14.22 -31.51 11.48
C ALA A 423 14.21 -31.17 9.97
N MET A 424 15.16 -31.72 9.20
CA MET A 424 15.22 -31.53 7.75
C MET A 424 14.05 -32.20 7.03
N LEU A 425 13.76 -33.48 7.32
CA LEU A 425 12.66 -34.22 6.69
C LEU A 425 11.31 -33.58 7.01
N MET A 426 11.10 -33.19 8.27
CA MET A 426 9.86 -32.53 8.70
C MET A 426 9.73 -31.14 8.09
N LYS A 427 10.82 -30.39 7.94
CA LYS A 427 10.80 -29.13 7.20
C LYS A 427 10.38 -29.33 5.74
N SER A 428 10.91 -30.36 5.07
CA SER A 428 10.55 -30.69 3.69
C SER A 428 9.10 -31.17 3.58
N LEU A 429 8.63 -32.03 4.47
CA LEU A 429 7.25 -32.52 4.50
C LEU A 429 6.26 -31.38 4.73
N ARG A 430 6.55 -30.47 5.66
CA ARG A 430 5.72 -29.27 5.88
C ARG A 430 5.63 -28.41 4.62
N SER A 431 6.76 -28.17 3.95
CA SER A 431 6.76 -27.44 2.68
C SER A 431 5.95 -28.16 1.59
N LEU A 432 5.92 -29.50 1.59
CA LEU A 432 5.17 -30.29 0.63
C LEU A 432 3.66 -30.26 0.89
N VAL A 433 3.26 -30.40 2.16
CA VAL A 433 1.86 -30.28 2.64
C VAL A 433 1.26 -28.94 2.24
N GLN A 434 2.05 -27.87 2.30
CA GLN A 434 1.61 -26.51 1.95
C GLN A 434 1.41 -26.25 0.44
N VAL A 435 2.09 -27.01 -0.42
CA VAL A 435 2.01 -26.81 -1.88
C VAL A 435 0.94 -27.69 -2.49
N ASN A 436 0.69 -28.86 -1.89
CA ASN A 436 -0.22 -29.86 -2.44
C ASN A 436 -1.32 -30.24 -1.43
N PRO A 437 -2.57 -29.79 -1.66
CA PRO A 437 -3.72 -30.12 -0.81
C PRO A 437 -3.94 -31.63 -0.66
N SER A 438 -3.62 -32.43 -1.69
CA SER A 438 -3.78 -33.89 -1.63
C SER A 438 -2.81 -34.53 -0.64
N ILE A 439 -1.59 -34.00 -0.54
CA ILE A 439 -0.57 -34.47 0.41
C ILE A 439 -0.96 -34.05 1.83
N ALA A 440 -1.47 -32.83 2.00
CA ALA A 440 -2.04 -32.39 3.27
C ALA A 440 -3.16 -33.33 3.74
N HIS A 441 -4.11 -33.66 2.87
CA HIS A 441 -5.20 -34.57 3.17
C HIS A 441 -4.71 -35.99 3.54
N GLN A 442 -3.78 -36.56 2.78
CA GLN A 442 -3.21 -37.88 3.09
C GLN A 442 -2.47 -37.87 4.43
N THR A 443 -1.69 -36.82 4.69
CA THR A 443 -0.95 -36.66 5.94
C THR A 443 -1.89 -36.49 7.13
N TRP A 444 -2.96 -35.72 6.97
CA TRP A 444 -4.00 -35.54 7.98
C TRP A 444 -4.66 -36.87 8.36
N ILE A 445 -5.06 -37.69 7.38
CA ILE A 445 -5.69 -39.00 7.64
C ILE A 445 -4.78 -39.93 8.45
N GLN A 446 -3.46 -39.82 8.29
CA GLN A 446 -2.49 -40.64 9.02
C GLN A 446 -2.19 -40.08 10.42
N LEU A 447 -2.10 -38.76 10.55
CA LEU A 447 -1.73 -38.10 11.81
C LEU A 447 -2.90 -37.96 12.78
N PHE A 448 -4.08 -37.58 12.28
CA PHE A 448 -5.23 -37.25 13.12
C PHE A 448 -5.67 -38.42 14.01
N PRO A 449 -5.83 -39.67 13.51
CA PRO A 449 -6.22 -40.80 14.36
C PRO A 449 -5.17 -41.11 15.45
N ARG A 450 -3.88 -41.05 15.10
CA ARG A 450 -2.78 -41.28 16.05
C ARG A 450 -2.72 -40.23 17.15
N ALA A 451 -3.09 -39.01 16.81
CA ALA A 451 -3.15 -37.91 17.77
C ALA A 451 -4.44 -37.99 18.60
N TRP A 452 -5.56 -38.45 18.02
CA TRP A 452 -6.83 -38.73 18.70
C TRP A 452 -6.69 -39.82 19.77
N GLU A 453 -5.96 -40.90 19.48
CA GLU A 453 -5.69 -42.01 20.43
C GLU A 453 -4.96 -41.56 21.70
N LYS A 454 -4.25 -40.43 21.66
CA LYS A 454 -3.52 -39.89 22.82
C LYS A 454 -4.39 -39.03 23.75
N LEU A 455 -5.64 -38.76 23.39
CA LEU A 455 -6.55 -37.93 24.19
C LEU A 455 -7.13 -38.72 25.38
N GLU A 456 -7.15 -38.10 26.56
CA GLU A 456 -7.82 -38.66 27.75
C GLU A 456 -9.35 -38.47 27.69
N GLU A 457 -10.13 -39.30 28.40
CA GLU A 457 -11.60 -39.31 28.34
C GLU A 457 -12.31 -37.95 28.47
N PRO A 458 -11.96 -37.02 29.40
CA PRO A 458 -12.64 -35.73 29.49
C PRO A 458 -12.36 -34.84 28.27
N ALA A 459 -11.14 -34.90 27.72
CA ALA A 459 -10.77 -34.16 26.52
C ALA A 459 -11.44 -34.77 25.28
N LEU A 460 -11.50 -36.10 25.19
CA LEU A 460 -12.08 -36.82 24.06
C LEU A 460 -13.57 -36.49 23.87
N SER A 461 -14.36 -36.45 24.94
CA SER A 461 -15.78 -36.06 24.88
C SER A 461 -15.97 -34.60 24.43
N ASN A 462 -15.13 -33.69 24.94
CA ASN A 462 -15.16 -32.29 24.54
C ASN A 462 -14.79 -32.10 23.07
N VAL A 463 -13.70 -32.71 22.63
CA VAL A 463 -13.20 -32.65 21.24
C VAL A 463 -14.21 -33.27 20.29
N ALA A 464 -14.83 -34.42 20.63
CA ALA A 464 -15.87 -35.05 19.81
C ALA A 464 -17.10 -34.14 19.61
N ARG A 465 -17.57 -33.49 20.68
CA ARG A 465 -18.65 -32.51 20.62
C ARG A 465 -18.26 -31.29 19.78
N GLY A 466 -17.04 -30.78 19.97
CA GLY A 466 -16.51 -29.66 19.19
C GLY A 466 -16.36 -29.97 17.70
N LEU A 467 -15.95 -31.20 17.36
CA LEU A 467 -15.88 -31.67 15.98
C LEU A 467 -17.27 -31.68 15.33
N GLY A 468 -18.30 -32.13 16.05
CA GLY A 468 -19.68 -32.05 15.60
C GLY A 468 -20.12 -30.60 15.33
N GLN A 469 -19.75 -29.66 16.20
CA GLN A 469 -20.04 -28.24 15.99
C GLN A 469 -19.26 -27.65 14.80
N LEU A 470 -18.00 -28.04 14.61
CA LEU A 470 -17.17 -27.58 13.51
C LEU A 470 -17.72 -28.05 12.16
N LEU A 471 -18.16 -29.31 12.07
CA LEU A 471 -18.79 -29.88 10.88
C LEU A 471 -20.18 -29.28 10.59
N ALA A 472 -20.86 -28.77 11.61
CA ALA A 472 -22.17 -28.12 11.48
C ALA A 472 -22.08 -26.61 11.16
N LYS A 473 -20.87 -26.01 11.09
CA LYS A 473 -20.71 -24.61 10.72
C LYS A 473 -20.92 -24.42 9.21
N GLU A 474 -21.76 -23.46 8.85
CA GLU A 474 -22.04 -23.02 7.47
C GLU A 474 -20.93 -22.13 6.87
#